data_AF-A0AA38HH01-F1
#
_entry.id   AF-A0AA38HH01-F1
#
_cell.length_a   1.000
_cell.length_b   1.000
_cell.length_c   1.000
_cell.angle_alpha   90.00
_cell.angle_beta   90.00
_cell.angle_gamma   90.00
#
_symmetry.space_group_name_H-M   'P 1'
#
loop_
_entity.id
_entity.type
_entity.pdbx_description
1 polymer ?
#
loop_
_entity_poly.entity_id
_entity_poly.type
_entity_poly.pdbx_seq_one_letter_code
_entity_poly.pdbx_strand_id
1 'polypeptide(L)'
;EFLDELHVPWVESPLHDKDVNPDGEMKKAHWHVLIMFSGKKTYDQIREITQKLRSPNPQKCANAKGMVRYFAHMDNPEKFQYAKSDIIAHGGAEIASYLSVTSAERYELIREMMSFVDSKNITEIKDLIDYAMSERFDDWFPLLCDNSAYIIGQYIKSNRHGGSVNSKINKG
;
A
#
# COMPACT_ATOMS: atom_id res chain seq x y z
N GLU A 1 -3.69 9.30 -23.53
CA GLU A 1 -4.02 10.32 -24.57
C GLU A 1 -5.36 11.01 -24.31
N PHE A 2 -6.53 10.47 -24.65
CA PHE A 2 -7.82 11.19 -24.45
C PHE A 2 -8.07 11.64 -22.99
N LEU A 3 -7.76 10.81 -22.00
CA LEU A 3 -7.94 11.18 -20.59
C LEU A 3 -7.01 12.31 -20.15
N ASP A 4 -5.83 12.43 -20.76
CA ASP A 4 -4.86 13.48 -20.44
C ASP A 4 -5.36 14.85 -20.92
N GLU A 5 -6.10 14.88 -22.04
CA GLU A 5 -6.75 16.09 -22.59
C GLU A 5 -7.89 16.63 -21.71
N LEU A 6 -8.42 15.81 -20.80
CA LEU A 6 -9.43 16.27 -19.84
C LEU A 6 -8.82 17.21 -18.77
N HIS A 7 -7.49 17.22 -18.62
CA HIS A 7 -6.76 18.00 -17.64
C HIS A 7 -7.28 17.83 -16.21
N VAL A 8 -7.64 16.59 -15.87
CA VAL A 8 -8.04 16.19 -14.51
C VAL A 8 -7.11 15.10 -13.99
N PRO A 9 -6.87 15.01 -12.68
CA PRO A 9 -6.14 13.91 -12.09
C PRO A 9 -6.85 12.57 -12.37
N TRP A 10 -6.09 11.57 -12.79
CA TRP A 10 -6.61 10.22 -12.97
C TRP A 10 -5.53 9.17 -12.70
N VAL A 11 -5.97 7.93 -12.44
CA VAL A 11 -5.09 6.81 -12.05
C VAL A 11 -5.41 5.61 -12.93
N GLU A 12 -4.37 5.00 -13.48
CA GLU A 12 -4.39 3.75 -14.24
C GLU A 12 -3.96 2.60 -13.32
N SER A 13 -4.70 1.50 -13.30
CA SER A 13 -4.23 0.25 -12.71
C SER A 13 -3.12 -0.38 -13.55
N PRO A 14 -2.43 -1.40 -13.03
CA PRO A 14 -1.70 -2.35 -13.87
C PRO A 14 -2.67 -2.99 -14.88
N LEU A 15 -2.15 -3.64 -15.92
CA LEU A 15 -3.00 -4.48 -16.76
C LEU A 15 -3.47 -5.69 -15.94
N HIS A 16 -4.78 -5.79 -15.70
CA HIS A 16 -5.36 -6.95 -15.02
C HIS A 16 -5.54 -8.11 -16.01
N ASP A 17 -4.49 -8.91 -16.18
CA ASP A 17 -4.44 -10.07 -17.07
C ASP A 17 -4.40 -11.42 -16.34
N LYS A 18 -4.40 -11.41 -15.00
CA LYS A 18 -4.32 -12.60 -14.13
C LYS A 18 -5.58 -12.83 -13.28
N ASP A 19 -6.63 -12.07 -13.55
CA ASP A 19 -7.88 -12.20 -12.82
C ASP A 19 -8.64 -13.44 -13.26
N VAL A 20 -9.17 -14.17 -12.27
CA VAL A 20 -9.93 -15.41 -12.50
C VAL A 20 -11.39 -15.19 -12.10
N ASN A 21 -12.31 -15.77 -12.88
CA ASN A 21 -13.73 -15.84 -12.57
C ASN A 21 -14.00 -16.88 -11.47
N PRO A 22 -15.17 -16.83 -10.80
CA PRO A 22 -15.52 -17.83 -9.79
C PRO A 22 -15.56 -19.29 -10.29
N ASP A 23 -15.73 -19.49 -11.59
CA ASP A 23 -15.70 -20.80 -12.26
C ASP A 23 -14.28 -21.29 -12.61
N GLY A 24 -13.25 -20.48 -12.34
CA GLY A 24 -11.86 -20.80 -12.65
C GLY A 24 -11.37 -20.32 -14.02
N GLU A 25 -12.24 -19.71 -14.84
CA GLU A 25 -11.84 -19.19 -16.15
C GLU A 25 -11.10 -17.85 -16.04
N MET A 26 -10.09 -17.64 -16.89
CA MET A 26 -9.37 -16.37 -16.96
C MET A 26 -10.27 -15.25 -17.49
N LYS A 27 -10.29 -14.11 -16.81
CA LYS A 27 -10.98 -12.92 -17.29
C LYS A 27 -10.25 -12.31 -18.48
N LYS A 28 -11.00 -11.58 -19.30
CA LYS A 28 -10.42 -10.74 -20.35
C LYS A 28 -9.52 -9.67 -19.70
N ALA A 29 -8.33 -9.49 -20.27
CA ALA A 29 -7.41 -8.45 -19.85
C ALA A 29 -8.07 -7.07 -19.90
N HIS A 30 -7.94 -6.30 -18.83
CA HIS A 30 -8.57 -4.99 -18.69
C HIS A 30 -7.78 -4.07 -17.78
N TRP A 31 -8.05 -2.78 -17.89
CA TRP A 31 -7.58 -1.78 -16.94
C TRP A 31 -8.74 -1.28 -16.08
N HIS A 32 -8.44 -0.96 -14.84
CA HIS A 32 -9.26 -0.09 -14.03
C HIS A 32 -8.74 1.35 -14.12
N VAL A 33 -9.67 2.30 -14.17
CA VAL A 33 -9.36 3.73 -14.28
C VAL A 33 -10.16 4.48 -13.22
N LEU A 34 -9.48 5.32 -12.44
CA LEU A 34 -10.09 6.25 -11.49
C LEU A 34 -9.90 7.68 -12.01
N ILE A 35 -10.97 8.40 -12.28
CA ILE A 35 -10.93 9.81 -12.72
C ILE A 35 -11.43 10.70 -11.58
N MET A 36 -10.67 11.73 -11.22
CA MET A 36 -10.91 12.55 -10.03
C MET A 36 -11.29 13.99 -10.44
N PHE A 37 -12.57 14.32 -10.32
CA PHE A 37 -13.06 15.68 -10.60
C PHE A 37 -13.11 16.52 -9.32
N SER A 38 -12.71 17.79 -9.41
CA SER A 38 -12.83 18.76 -8.32
C SER A 38 -14.29 19.11 -7.97
N GLY A 39 -15.16 19.09 -8.97
CA GLY A 39 -16.59 19.34 -8.84
C GLY A 39 -17.44 18.09 -9.04
N LYS A 40 -18.67 18.14 -8.55
CA LYS A 40 -19.67 17.09 -8.80
C LYS A 40 -19.92 16.98 -10.31
N LYS A 41 -19.98 15.76 -10.80
CA LYS A 41 -20.39 15.43 -12.18
C LYS A 41 -21.66 14.61 -12.15
N THR A 42 -22.53 14.86 -13.13
CA THR A 42 -23.70 14.00 -13.33
C THR A 42 -23.27 12.67 -13.94
N TYR A 43 -24.13 11.66 -13.84
CA TYR A 43 -23.88 10.36 -14.45
C TYR A 43 -23.64 10.49 -15.97
N ASP A 44 -24.47 11.28 -16.66
CA ASP A 44 -24.37 11.45 -18.12
C ASP A 44 -23.06 12.13 -18.54
N GLN A 45 -22.60 13.12 -17.79
CA GLN A 45 -21.28 13.75 -18.04
C GLN A 45 -20.14 12.74 -17.98
N ILE A 46 -20.17 11.81 -17.03
CA ILE A 46 -19.15 10.76 -16.95
C ILE A 46 -19.38 9.69 -18.02
N ARG A 47 -20.64 9.41 -18.35
CA ARG A 47 -20.99 8.42 -19.38
C ARG A 47 -20.44 8.81 -20.75
N GLU A 48 -20.50 10.09 -21.11
CA GLU A 48 -19.89 10.61 -22.35
C GLU A 48 -18.39 10.27 -22.44
N ILE A 49 -17.66 10.34 -21.32
CA ILE A 49 -16.24 9.98 -21.24
C ILE A 49 -16.07 8.47 -21.48
N THR A 50 -16.84 7.63 -20.76
CA THR A 50 -16.75 6.17 -20.92
C THR A 50 -17.13 5.69 -22.33
N GLN A 51 -18.08 6.35 -22.99
CA GLN A 51 -18.45 6.04 -24.37
C GLN A 51 -17.30 6.34 -25.35
N LYS A 52 -16.60 7.47 -25.18
CA LYS A 52 -15.41 7.81 -25.97
C LYS A 52 -14.28 6.80 -25.77
N LEU A 53 -14.14 6.28 -24.54
CA LEU A 53 -13.19 5.21 -24.21
C LEU A 53 -13.64 3.82 -24.67
N ARG A 54 -14.88 3.67 -25.17
CA ARG A 54 -15.51 2.36 -25.45
C ARG A 54 -15.48 1.44 -24.22
N SER A 55 -15.56 2.02 -23.03
CA SER A 55 -15.54 1.30 -21.76
C SER A 55 -16.96 0.97 -21.28
N PRO A 56 -17.10 0.07 -20.30
CA PRO A 56 -18.36 -0.13 -19.59
C PRO A 56 -18.89 1.17 -18.95
N ASN A 57 -20.16 1.14 -18.56
CA ASN A 57 -20.82 2.24 -17.87
C ASN A 57 -20.04 2.67 -16.62
N PRO A 58 -20.00 3.98 -16.32
CA PRO A 58 -19.22 4.49 -15.20
C PRO A 58 -19.82 4.08 -13.86
N GLN A 59 -18.95 3.90 -12.88
CA GLN A 59 -19.32 3.60 -11.50
C GLN A 59 -18.86 4.73 -10.58
N LYS A 60 -19.72 5.08 -9.61
CA LYS A 60 -19.35 6.06 -8.59
C LYS A 60 -18.31 5.44 -7.65
N CYS A 61 -17.14 6.04 -7.56
CA CYS A 61 -16.14 5.67 -6.56
C CYS A 61 -16.55 6.23 -5.19
N ALA A 62 -16.70 5.37 -4.19
CA ALA A 62 -17.04 5.78 -2.82
C ALA A 62 -15.82 6.33 -2.06
N ASN A 63 -14.64 5.76 -2.29
CA ASN A 63 -13.40 6.14 -1.63
C ASN A 63 -12.20 5.91 -2.56
N ALA A 64 -11.46 6.97 -2.87
CA ALA A 64 -10.33 6.91 -3.80
C ALA A 64 -9.19 6.01 -3.29
N LYS A 65 -8.87 6.07 -1.99
CA LYS A 65 -7.82 5.23 -1.39
C LYS A 65 -8.15 3.74 -1.52
N GLY A 66 -9.38 3.35 -1.19
CA GLY A 66 -9.84 1.96 -1.34
C GLY A 66 -9.79 1.50 -2.80
N MET A 67 -10.19 2.36 -3.74
CA MET A 67 -10.13 2.04 -5.17
C MET A 67 -8.70 1.85 -5.68
N VAL A 68 -7.77 2.72 -5.28
CA VAL A 68 -6.36 2.61 -5.69
C VAL A 68 -5.69 1.37 -5.08
N ARG A 69 -5.98 1.02 -3.82
CA ARG A 69 -5.51 -0.25 -3.23
C ARG A 69 -6.10 -1.47 -3.95
N TYR A 70 -7.36 -1.37 -4.38
CA TYR A 70 -8.02 -2.41 -5.17
C TYR A 70 -7.36 -2.64 -6.53
N PHE A 71 -6.77 -1.61 -7.17
CA PHE A 71 -6.01 -1.77 -8.43
C PHE A 71 -4.81 -2.71 -8.30
N ALA A 72 -4.27 -2.89 -7.08
CA ALA A 72 -3.22 -3.87 -6.81
C ALA A 72 -3.73 -5.10 -6.04
N HIS A 73 -5.05 -5.21 -5.81
CA HIS A 73 -5.70 -6.23 -4.98
C HIS A 73 -5.18 -6.36 -3.54
N MET A 74 -4.58 -5.29 -2.99
CA MET A 74 -3.87 -5.32 -1.70
C MET A 74 -4.69 -5.82 -0.51
N ASP A 75 -6.01 -5.62 -0.56
CA ASP A 75 -6.93 -5.95 0.54
C ASP A 75 -7.67 -7.28 0.32
N ASN A 76 -7.33 -8.04 -0.72
CA ASN A 76 -7.96 -9.34 -1.01
C ASN A 76 -6.89 -10.41 -1.33
N PRO A 77 -6.49 -11.24 -0.34
CA PRO A 77 -5.42 -12.22 -0.51
C PRO A 77 -5.77 -13.39 -1.43
N GLU A 78 -7.05 -13.61 -1.73
CA GLU A 78 -7.49 -14.68 -2.65
C GLU A 78 -7.29 -14.31 -4.12
N LYS A 79 -7.09 -13.03 -4.42
CA LYS A 79 -6.83 -12.54 -5.77
C LYS A 79 -5.33 -12.41 -6.05
N PHE A 80 -4.97 -12.50 -7.33
CA PHE A 80 -3.63 -12.18 -7.77
C PHE A 80 -3.24 -10.76 -7.36
N GLN A 81 -2.09 -10.62 -6.69
CA GLN A 81 -1.56 -9.34 -6.21
C GLN A 81 -0.71 -8.70 -7.31
N TYR A 82 -1.13 -7.54 -7.81
CA TYR A 82 -0.37 -6.79 -8.81
C TYR A 82 0.63 -5.85 -8.12
N ALA A 83 1.71 -5.50 -8.82
CA ALA A 83 2.73 -4.63 -8.28
C ALA A 83 2.21 -3.20 -8.12
N LYS A 84 2.46 -2.59 -6.95
CA LYS A 84 2.07 -1.20 -6.67
C LYS A 84 2.77 -0.21 -7.60
N SER A 85 3.99 -0.53 -8.03
CA SER A 85 4.80 0.25 -8.96
C SER A 85 4.17 0.40 -10.33
N ASP A 86 3.26 -0.51 -10.69
CA ASP A 86 2.63 -0.54 -12.01
C ASP A 86 1.32 0.27 -12.02
N ILE A 87 0.93 0.88 -10.89
CA ILE A 87 -0.15 1.86 -10.83
C ILE A 87 0.40 3.21 -11.28
N ILE A 88 -0.16 3.76 -12.35
CA ILE A 88 0.32 4.98 -12.97
C ILE A 88 -0.60 6.14 -12.60
N ALA A 89 -0.02 7.20 -12.05
CA ALA A 89 -0.72 8.44 -11.71
C ALA A 89 -0.51 9.49 -12.81
N HIS A 90 -1.61 10.10 -13.25
CA HIS A 90 -1.63 11.08 -14.33
C HIS A 90 -2.26 12.40 -13.88
N GLY A 91 -1.99 13.48 -14.61
CA GLY A 91 -2.65 14.77 -14.40
C GLY A 91 -2.49 15.35 -12.99
N GLY A 92 -1.40 15.02 -12.29
CA GLY A 92 -1.12 15.47 -10.92
C GLY A 92 -1.81 14.64 -9.81
N ALA A 93 -2.32 13.44 -10.11
CA ALA A 93 -2.85 12.56 -9.07
C ALA A 93 -1.75 12.14 -8.07
N GLU A 94 -2.01 12.30 -6.78
CA GLU A 94 -1.07 11.92 -5.71
C GLU A 94 -1.58 10.67 -4.99
N ILE A 95 -0.99 9.51 -5.30
CA ILE A 95 -1.48 8.20 -4.81
C ILE A 95 -0.54 7.50 -3.83
N ALA A 96 0.66 8.05 -3.58
CA ALA A 96 1.66 7.41 -2.72
C ALA A 96 1.10 7.15 -1.30
N SER A 97 0.35 8.10 -0.75
CA SER A 97 -0.31 7.98 0.56
C SER A 97 -1.47 6.97 0.59
N TYR A 98 -1.99 6.57 -0.58
CA TYR A 98 -3.05 5.57 -0.68
C TYR A 98 -2.49 4.14 -0.64
N LEU A 99 -1.30 3.98 -1.21
CA LEU A 99 -0.57 2.70 -1.34
C LEU A 99 0.34 2.39 -0.15
N SER A 100 0.58 3.38 0.72
CA SER A 100 1.34 3.21 1.95
C SER A 100 0.67 2.21 2.89
N VAL A 101 1.50 1.56 3.71
CA VAL A 101 1.04 0.71 4.81
C VAL A 101 0.07 1.49 5.69
N THR A 102 -1.06 0.86 5.99
CA THR A 102 -2.04 1.39 6.93
C THR A 102 -1.42 1.54 8.32
N SER A 103 -2.02 2.37 9.17
CA SER A 103 -1.55 2.50 10.56
C SER A 103 -1.52 1.16 11.29
N ALA A 104 -2.47 0.27 11.01
CA ALA A 104 -2.54 -1.06 11.60
C ALA A 104 -1.39 -1.96 11.12
N GLU A 105 -1.18 -2.07 9.81
CA GLU A 105 -0.05 -2.82 9.23
C GLU A 105 1.30 -2.29 9.75
N ARG A 106 1.42 -0.96 9.86
CA ARG A 106 2.60 -0.33 10.45
C ARG A 106 2.84 -0.76 11.90
N TYR A 107 1.81 -0.81 12.75
CA TYR A 107 1.97 -1.26 14.12
C TYR A 107 2.36 -2.73 14.19
N GLU A 108 1.83 -3.56 13.29
CA GLU A 108 2.25 -4.96 13.20
C GLU A 108 3.73 -5.10 12.76
N LEU A 109 4.18 -4.33 11.76
CA LEU A 109 5.60 -4.33 11.36
C LEU A 109 6.52 -3.82 12.48
N ILE A 110 6.10 -2.80 13.23
CA ILE A 110 6.85 -2.31 14.41
C ILE A 110 6.92 -3.40 15.48
N ARG A 111 5.81 -4.08 15.76
CA ARG A 111 5.75 -5.21 16.72
C ARG A 111 6.65 -6.36 16.27
N GLU A 112 6.66 -6.67 14.97
CA GLU A 112 7.52 -7.68 14.35
C GLU A 112 9.00 -7.33 14.53
N MET A 113 9.39 -6.08 14.22
CA MET A 113 10.75 -5.57 14.43
C MET A 113 11.18 -5.65 15.90
N MET A 114 10.32 -5.26 16.85
CA MET A 114 10.61 -5.36 18.28
C MET A 114 10.82 -6.82 18.71
N SER A 115 9.96 -7.73 18.25
CA SER A 115 10.07 -9.16 18.54
C SER A 115 11.37 -9.75 17.98
N PHE A 116 11.75 -9.33 16.77
CA PHE A 116 13.01 -9.73 16.14
C PHE A 116 14.22 -9.23 16.93
N VAL A 117 14.21 -7.94 17.32
CA VAL A 117 15.23 -7.33 18.18
C VAL A 117 15.45 -8.14 19.46
N ASP A 118 14.38 -8.53 20.14
CA ASP A 118 14.49 -9.35 21.37
C ASP A 118 15.02 -10.75 21.07
N SER A 119 14.47 -11.42 20.06
CA SER A 119 14.83 -12.80 19.72
C SER A 119 16.30 -12.94 19.30
N LYS A 120 16.87 -11.88 18.71
CA LYS A 120 18.27 -11.82 18.25
C LYS A 120 19.18 -11.07 19.22
N ASN A 121 18.63 -10.56 20.32
CA ASN A 121 19.34 -9.72 21.28
C ASN A 121 20.10 -8.56 20.61
N ILE A 122 19.43 -7.88 19.67
CA ILE A 122 20.00 -6.74 18.95
C ILE A 122 20.15 -5.58 19.94
N THR A 123 21.38 -5.11 20.11
CA THR A 123 21.70 -4.00 21.00
C THR A 123 22.14 -2.74 20.26
N GLU A 124 22.33 -2.80 18.94
CA GLU A 124 22.69 -1.67 18.06
C GLU A 124 21.69 -1.54 16.90
N ILE A 125 21.23 -0.32 16.60
CA ILE A 125 20.25 -0.09 15.52
C ILE A 125 20.81 -0.43 14.13
N LYS A 126 22.14 -0.32 13.96
CA LYS A 126 22.82 -0.68 12.71
C LYS A 126 22.52 -2.13 12.31
N ASP A 127 22.56 -3.07 13.25
CA ASP A 127 22.35 -4.49 12.95
C ASP A 127 20.93 -4.75 12.42
N LEU A 128 19.93 -4.03 12.96
CA LEU A 128 18.57 -4.10 12.46
C LEU A 128 18.44 -3.45 11.08
N ILE A 129 19.07 -2.30 10.85
CA ILE A 129 19.02 -1.61 9.55
C ILE A 129 19.70 -2.46 8.46
N ASP A 130 20.85 -3.05 8.74
CA ASP A 130 21.56 -3.92 7.80
C ASP A 130 20.71 -5.14 7.43
N TYR A 131 20.08 -5.79 8.43
CA TYR A 131 19.15 -6.89 8.19
C TYR A 131 17.92 -6.44 7.38
N ALA A 132 17.35 -5.29 7.71
CA ALA A 132 16.20 -4.76 6.98
C ALA A 132 16.57 -4.46 5.52
N MET A 133 17.75 -3.93 5.28
CA MET A 133 18.24 -3.62 3.94
C MET A 133 18.46 -4.88 3.09
N SER A 134 18.92 -5.99 3.68
CA SER A 134 19.19 -7.23 2.94
C SER A 134 17.97 -8.15 2.82
N GLU A 135 17.18 -8.32 3.89
CA GLU A 135 16.11 -9.33 3.96
C GLU A 135 14.68 -8.76 3.95
N ARG A 136 14.51 -7.48 4.24
CA ARG A 136 13.19 -6.83 4.45
C ARG A 136 13.13 -5.45 3.77
N PHE A 137 13.66 -5.38 2.55
CA PHE A 137 13.84 -4.12 1.81
C PHE A 137 12.52 -3.44 1.45
N ASP A 138 11.44 -4.21 1.26
CA ASP A 138 10.16 -3.68 0.80
C ASP A 138 9.22 -3.21 1.92
N ASP A 139 9.52 -3.57 3.19
CA ASP A 139 8.65 -3.24 4.32
C ASP A 139 9.39 -2.62 5.51
N TRP A 140 10.34 -3.32 6.14
CA TRP A 140 11.02 -2.82 7.33
C TRP A 140 11.96 -1.67 7.00
N PHE A 141 12.75 -1.78 5.93
CA PHE A 141 13.77 -0.78 5.61
C PHE A 141 13.17 0.61 5.32
N PRO A 142 12.15 0.76 4.44
CA PRO A 142 11.52 2.05 4.19
C PRO A 142 10.86 2.61 5.47
N LEU A 143 10.22 1.73 6.25
CA LEU A 143 9.53 2.14 7.47
C LEU A 143 10.50 2.65 8.56
N LEU A 144 11.70 2.05 8.65
CA LEU A 144 12.79 2.53 9.51
C LEU A 144 13.31 3.88 9.03
N CYS A 145 13.56 4.04 7.73
CA CYS A 145 14.04 5.30 7.14
C CYS A 145 13.06 6.46 7.33
N ASP A 146 11.76 6.20 7.23
CA ASP A 146 10.75 7.25 7.27
C ASP A 146 10.39 7.65 8.70
N ASN A 147 9.85 6.71 9.48
CA ASN A 147 9.00 7.06 10.63
C ASN A 147 9.25 6.23 11.90
N SER A 148 9.95 5.10 11.81
CA SER A 148 10.01 4.12 12.92
C SER A 148 11.37 3.99 13.59
N ALA A 149 12.45 4.53 12.99
CA ALA A 149 13.80 4.45 13.58
C ALA A 149 13.87 5.02 15.00
N TYR A 150 13.10 6.07 15.33
CA TYR A 150 13.11 6.64 16.67
C TYR A 150 12.62 5.65 17.73
N ILE A 151 11.39 5.11 17.57
CA ILE A 151 10.80 4.21 18.56
C ILE A 151 11.59 2.89 18.66
N ILE A 152 12.01 2.34 17.53
CA ILE A 152 12.82 1.11 17.47
C ILE A 152 14.20 1.34 18.08
N GLY A 153 14.83 2.48 17.81
CA GLY A 153 16.11 2.85 18.42
C GLY A 153 16.02 3.00 19.94
N GLN A 154 14.92 3.55 20.47
CA GLN A 154 14.68 3.59 21.92
C GLN A 154 14.50 2.19 22.51
N TYR A 155 13.79 1.31 21.82
CA TYR A 155 13.60 -0.08 22.24
C TYR A 155 14.94 -0.84 22.32
N ILE A 156 15.76 -0.76 21.28
CA ILE A 156 17.11 -1.36 21.23
C ILE A 156 18.01 -0.79 22.33
N LYS A 157 17.96 0.53 22.56
CA LYS A 157 18.70 1.18 23.66
C LYS A 157 18.24 0.66 25.02
N SER A 158 16.94 0.41 25.20
CA SER A 158 16.41 -0.19 26.43
C SER A 158 17.00 -1.58 26.64
N ASN A 159 17.14 -2.41 25.61
CA ASN A 159 17.78 -3.73 25.73
C ASN A 159 19.26 -3.62 26.13
N ARG A 160 20.01 -2.68 25.54
CA ARG A 160 21.44 -2.46 25.86
C ARG A 160 21.66 -2.04 27.31
N HIS A 161 20.86 -1.10 27.81
CA HIS A 161 21.07 -0.48 29.13
C HIS A 161 20.21 -1.08 30.24
N GLY A 162 19.17 -1.83 29.89
CA GLY A 162 18.22 -2.42 30.83
C GLY A 162 18.82 -3.57 31.63
N GLY A 163 19.87 -4.24 31.10
CA GLY A 163 20.40 -5.47 31.69
C GLY A 163 19.32 -6.55 31.83
N SER A 164 19.67 -7.73 32.33
CA SER A 164 18.73 -8.84 32.60
C SER A 164 17.76 -8.55 33.76
N VAL A 165 17.19 -7.36 33.84
CA VAL A 165 16.32 -6.93 34.94
C VAL A 165 14.86 -6.97 34.51
N ASN A 166 14.20 -7.99 35.05
CA ASN A 166 12.76 -8.17 35.24
C ASN A 166 11.95 -8.88 34.15
N SER A 167 12.02 -10.21 34.24
CA SER A 167 10.91 -11.16 34.24
C SER A 167 9.71 -10.80 35.17
N LYS A 168 9.33 -9.52 35.30
CA LYS A 168 8.25 -9.05 36.19
C LYS A 168 7.45 -7.89 35.57
N ILE A 169 6.94 -8.09 34.37
CA ILE A 169 5.60 -7.56 34.08
C ILE A 169 4.68 -8.72 34.42
N ASN A 170 4.20 -8.73 35.67
CA ASN A 170 3.17 -9.64 36.12
C ASN A 170 1.99 -9.51 35.14
N LYS A 171 1.72 -10.59 34.39
CA LYS A 171 0.43 -10.79 33.73
C LYS A 171 -0.61 -10.92 34.86
N GLY A 172 -1.23 -9.80 35.19
CA GLY A 172 -2.55 -9.78 35.82
C GLY A 172 -3.62 -9.96 34.76
#